data_AF-A0AAZ3Q029-F1
#
_entry.id   AF-A0AAZ3Q029-F1
#
_cell.length_a   1.000
_cell.length_b   1.000
_cell.length_c   1.000
_cell.angle_alpha   90.00
_cell.angle_beta   90.00
_cell.angle_gamma   90.00
#
_symmetry.space_group_name_H-M   'P 1'
#
loop_
_entity.id
_entity.type
_entity.pdbx_description
1 polymer ?
#
loop_
_entity_poly.entity_id
_entity_poly.type
_entity_poly.pdbx_seq_one_letter_code
_entity_poly.pdbx_strand_id
1 'polypeptide(L)'
;MVRVVNGARVRVVNGARVRVVTGSRVSVVTGARVSVVTGARVSVVARARVRVVTGARFRVVTGARAKVVTGARVRIVNGARVRVVTGARISVVTGARVRVVTGARVSVVTGARARVVTGARVRVVTGARVSVVARARVRVVTGARARIVNGARVRVVTGARVSVVTGARVRVVTGARVSVVTGARARVVTGARARIVNGARARVVTGARVRVVTGARVRVVTGARVRVVTGARVSVVTGARVSVVTGARARVVTVARFRFVTGARVSGWG
;
A
#
# COMPACT_ATOMS: atom_id res chain seq x y z
N MET A 1 42.72 -5.49 -1.96
CA MET A 1 41.65 -4.48 -1.72
C MET A 1 41.62 -3.54 -2.92
N VAL A 2 40.48 -3.31 -3.58
CA VAL A 2 40.41 -2.40 -4.75
C VAL A 2 39.98 -1.02 -4.27
N ARG A 3 40.86 -0.01 -4.44
CA ARG A 3 40.59 1.36 -3.99
C ARG A 3 39.50 2.01 -4.85
N VAL A 4 39.62 2.00 -6.18
CA VAL A 4 38.64 2.64 -7.07
C VAL A 4 38.49 1.84 -8.35
N VAL A 5 37.25 1.66 -8.81
CA VAL A 5 36.93 1.23 -10.18
C VAL A 5 36.21 2.41 -10.85
N ASN A 6 36.88 3.09 -11.78
CA ASN A 6 36.36 4.27 -12.45
C ASN A 6 36.40 4.10 -13.97
N GLY A 7 35.31 4.43 -14.67
CA GLY A 7 35.25 4.42 -16.14
C GLY A 7 35.44 3.05 -16.84
N ALA A 8 35.76 1.99 -16.10
CA ALA A 8 36.16 0.71 -16.67
C ALA A 8 34.96 -0.17 -17.10
N ARG A 9 35.22 -1.03 -18.09
CA ARG A 9 34.42 -2.22 -18.34
C ARG A 9 34.97 -3.35 -17.48
N VAL A 10 34.24 -3.75 -16.44
CA VAL A 10 34.65 -4.84 -15.55
C VAL A 10 33.75 -6.04 -15.80
N ARG A 11 34.35 -7.18 -16.17
CA ARG A 11 33.58 -8.40 -16.41
C ARG A 11 33.01 -8.95 -15.10
N VAL A 12 33.86 -9.17 -14.10
CA VAL A 12 33.46 -9.78 -12.82
C VAL A 12 34.12 -9.08 -11.64
N VAL A 13 33.33 -8.82 -10.59
CA VAL A 13 33.82 -8.48 -9.25
C VAL A 13 33.33 -9.57 -8.29
N ASN A 14 34.20 -10.49 -7.90
CA ASN A 14 33.87 -11.60 -7.01
C ASN A 14 34.62 -11.48 -5.68
N GLY A 15 33.92 -11.57 -4.55
CA GLY A 15 34.53 -11.62 -3.19
C GLY A 15 35.30 -10.37 -2.76
N ALA A 16 35.49 -9.38 -3.64
CA ALA A 16 36.36 -8.24 -3.40
C ALA A 16 35.78 -7.23 -2.40
N ARG A 17 36.69 -6.56 -1.67
CA ARG A 17 36.41 -5.29 -0.99
C ARG A 17 36.74 -4.15 -1.95
N VAL A 18 35.72 -3.41 -2.38
CA VAL A 18 35.85 -2.27 -3.29
C VAL A 18 35.39 -1.01 -2.57
N ARG A 19 36.23 0.03 -2.50
CA ARG A 19 35.82 1.27 -1.83
C ARG A 19 34.84 2.05 -2.72
N VAL A 20 35.17 2.30 -3.99
CA VAL A 20 34.32 3.10 -4.89
C VAL A 20 34.20 2.45 -6.27
N VAL A 21 32.97 2.42 -6.82
CA VAL A 21 32.69 2.13 -8.23
C VAL A 21 31.96 3.32 -8.84
N THR A 22 32.60 4.01 -9.77
CA THR A 22 32.05 5.22 -10.42
C THR A 22 32.01 5.03 -11.93
N GLY A 23 30.88 5.37 -12.56
CA GLY A 23 30.73 5.42 -14.02
C GLY A 23 30.95 4.11 -14.79
N SER A 24 31.24 3.02 -14.08
CA SER A 24 31.73 1.77 -14.68
C SER A 24 30.59 0.92 -15.25
N ARG A 25 30.90 0.12 -16.27
CA ARG A 25 30.02 -0.95 -16.76
C ARG A 25 30.50 -2.27 -16.17
N VAL A 26 29.70 -2.87 -15.30
CA VAL A 26 30.07 -4.12 -14.61
C VAL A 26 29.11 -5.23 -15.02
N SER A 27 29.60 -6.36 -15.52
CA SER A 27 28.69 -7.44 -15.90
C SER A 27 28.17 -8.16 -14.67
N VAL A 28 29.04 -8.61 -13.78
CA VAL A 28 28.65 -9.38 -12.58
C VAL A 28 29.36 -8.88 -11.33
N VAL A 29 28.60 -8.67 -10.26
CA VAL A 29 29.11 -8.43 -8.89
C VAL A 29 28.56 -9.50 -7.97
N THR A 30 29.41 -10.38 -7.45
CA THR A 30 29.02 -11.49 -6.59
C THR A 30 29.80 -11.46 -5.28
N GLY A 31 29.10 -11.54 -4.15
CA GLY A 31 29.73 -11.62 -2.81
C GLY A 31 30.56 -10.39 -2.38
N ALA A 32 30.68 -9.37 -3.23
CA ALA A 32 31.53 -8.22 -2.98
C ALA A 32 30.99 -7.32 -1.85
N ARG A 33 31.93 -6.67 -1.15
CA ARG A 33 31.64 -5.57 -0.22
C ARG A 33 32.04 -4.26 -0.87
N VAL A 34 31.06 -3.44 -1.21
CA VAL A 34 31.27 -2.16 -1.89
C VAL A 34 30.86 -1.00 -0.99
N SER A 35 31.72 -0.01 -0.76
CA SER A 35 31.31 1.14 0.05
C SER A 35 30.38 2.06 -0.76
N VAL A 36 30.78 2.48 -1.96
CA VAL A 36 29.99 3.42 -2.76
C VAL A 36 29.89 2.95 -4.22
N VAL A 37 28.68 3.01 -4.78
CA VAL A 37 28.42 2.83 -6.22
C VAL A 37 27.72 4.07 -6.76
N THR A 38 28.36 4.80 -7.68
CA THR A 38 27.82 6.03 -8.26
C THR A 38 27.75 5.94 -9.78
N GLY A 39 26.57 6.10 -10.36
CA GLY A 39 26.37 6.15 -11.82
C GLY A 39 26.71 4.86 -12.59
N ALA A 40 27.11 3.78 -11.90
CA ALA A 40 27.49 2.53 -12.54
C ALA A 40 26.30 1.84 -13.23
N ARG A 41 26.60 1.11 -14.30
CA ARG A 41 25.65 0.20 -14.96
C ARG A 41 26.08 -1.23 -14.67
N VAL A 42 25.26 -1.97 -13.92
CA VAL A 42 25.58 -3.34 -13.49
C VAL A 42 24.52 -4.32 -13.98
N SER A 43 24.92 -5.35 -14.71
CA SER A 43 23.95 -6.33 -15.22
C SER A 43 23.43 -7.21 -14.08
N VAL A 44 24.30 -7.81 -13.28
CA VAL A 44 23.91 -8.71 -12.18
C VAL A 44 24.62 -8.35 -10.89
N VAL A 45 23.85 -8.23 -9.80
CA VAL A 45 24.37 -8.16 -8.43
C VAL A 45 23.80 -9.30 -7.61
N ALA A 46 24.67 -10.17 -7.10
CA ALA A 46 24.29 -11.33 -6.31
C ALA A 46 24.98 -11.32 -4.94
N ARG A 47 24.21 -11.39 -3.85
CA ARG A 47 24.72 -11.50 -2.46
C ARG A 47 25.69 -10.39 -2.01
N ALA A 48 25.79 -9.31 -2.79
CA ALA A 48 26.70 -8.20 -2.49
C ALA A 48 26.21 -7.36 -1.30
N ARG A 49 27.15 -6.75 -0.58
CA ARG A 49 26.87 -5.78 0.48
C ARG A 49 27.35 -4.41 0.02
N VAL A 50 26.43 -3.48 -0.18
CA VAL A 50 26.74 -2.11 -0.61
C VAL A 50 26.37 -1.13 0.50
N ARG A 51 27.23 -0.17 0.87
CA ARG A 51 26.80 0.87 1.84
C ARG A 51 25.89 1.87 1.13
N VAL A 52 26.35 2.50 0.06
CA VAL A 52 25.63 3.57 -0.64
C VAL A 52 25.58 3.31 -2.15
N VAL A 53 24.39 3.50 -2.73
CA VAL A 53 24.14 3.45 -4.17
C VAL A 53 23.48 4.75 -4.60
N THR A 54 24.08 5.46 -5.55
CA THR A 54 23.56 6.73 -6.09
C THR A 54 23.50 6.69 -7.61
N GLY A 55 22.30 6.87 -8.18
CA GLY A 55 22.10 7.01 -9.63
C GLY A 55 22.47 5.78 -10.49
N ALA A 56 22.79 4.64 -9.87
CA ALA A 56 23.20 3.44 -10.57
C ALA A 56 22.03 2.71 -11.26
N ARG A 57 22.35 1.97 -12.32
CA ARG A 57 21.39 1.17 -13.09
C ARG A 57 21.71 -0.30 -12.93
N PHE A 58 20.71 -1.10 -12.55
CA PHE A 58 20.85 -2.54 -12.36
C PHE A 58 19.84 -3.31 -13.21
N ARG A 59 20.29 -4.36 -13.91
CA ARG A 59 19.36 -5.26 -14.62
C ARG A 59 18.77 -6.30 -13.67
N VAL A 60 19.57 -6.90 -12.77
CA VAL A 60 19.11 -7.87 -11.76
C VAL A 60 19.87 -7.66 -10.45
N VAL A 61 19.13 -7.64 -9.33
CA VAL A 61 19.68 -7.60 -7.97
C VAL A 61 19.07 -8.73 -7.14
N THR A 62 19.89 -9.69 -6.73
CA THR A 62 19.46 -10.89 -6.00
C THR A 62 20.18 -11.01 -4.66
N GLY A 63 19.42 -11.05 -3.56
CA GLY A 63 19.96 -11.26 -2.21
C GLY A 63 20.92 -10.17 -1.71
N ALA A 64 20.98 -9.02 -2.39
CA ALA A 64 21.88 -7.94 -2.02
C ALA A 64 21.43 -7.22 -0.75
N ARG A 65 22.40 -6.66 -0.01
CA ARG A 65 22.16 -5.81 1.15
C ARG A 65 22.65 -4.41 0.87
N ALA A 66 21.80 -3.40 1.05
CA ALA A 66 22.18 -1.99 0.91
C ALA A 66 21.79 -1.16 2.14
N LYS A 67 22.63 -0.21 2.56
CA LYS A 67 22.19 0.76 3.58
C LYS A 67 21.33 1.84 2.91
N VAL A 68 21.84 2.51 1.88
CA VAL A 68 21.15 3.62 1.21
C VAL A 68 21.14 3.42 -0.31
N VAL A 69 19.98 3.60 -0.93
CA VAL A 69 19.81 3.57 -2.38
C VAL A 69 19.04 4.81 -2.82
N THR A 70 19.70 5.69 -3.57
CA THR A 70 19.14 6.96 -4.04
C THR A 70 19.13 7.02 -5.57
N GLY A 71 17.97 7.26 -6.16
CA GLY A 71 17.83 7.48 -7.60
C GLY A 71 18.16 6.28 -8.49
N ALA A 72 18.29 5.08 -7.92
CA ALA A 72 18.65 3.89 -8.69
C ALA A 72 17.52 3.47 -9.65
N ARG A 73 17.91 2.96 -10.82
CA ARG A 73 16.99 2.30 -11.76
C ARG A 73 17.26 0.81 -11.74
N VAL A 74 16.26 0.00 -11.39
CA VAL A 74 16.43 -1.45 -11.28
C VAL A 74 15.33 -2.17 -12.03
N ARG A 75 15.67 -3.11 -12.91
CA ARG A 75 14.64 -3.90 -13.59
C ARG A 75 14.06 -4.96 -12.65
N ILE A 76 14.90 -5.78 -12.01
CA ILE A 76 14.44 -6.85 -11.10
C ILE A 76 15.20 -6.79 -9.76
N VAL A 77 14.45 -6.85 -8.66
CA VAL A 77 14.96 -7.04 -7.30
C VAL A 77 14.34 -8.31 -6.71
N ASN A 78 15.18 -9.26 -6.29
CA ASN A 78 14.74 -10.47 -5.61
C ASN A 78 15.44 -10.61 -4.24
N GLY A 79 14.67 -10.69 -3.16
CA GLY A 79 15.19 -10.99 -1.82
C GLY A 79 16.16 -9.95 -1.23
N ALA A 80 16.19 -8.73 -1.76
CA ALA A 80 17.11 -7.70 -1.27
C ALA A 80 16.71 -7.17 0.11
N ARG A 81 17.70 -6.76 0.90
CA ARG A 81 17.49 -6.07 2.19
C ARG A 81 18.06 -4.66 2.10
N VAL A 82 17.21 -3.64 2.25
CA VAL A 82 17.62 -2.24 2.13
C VAL A 82 17.16 -1.43 3.34
N ARG A 83 18.03 -0.58 3.91
CA ARG A 83 17.58 0.30 5.01
C ARG A 83 16.77 1.48 4.46
N VAL A 84 17.29 2.21 3.48
CA VAL A 84 16.61 3.38 2.89
C VAL A 84 16.63 3.33 1.36
N VAL A 85 15.47 3.56 0.75
CA VAL A 85 15.31 3.73 -0.70
C VAL A 85 14.63 5.07 -0.97
N THR A 86 15.29 5.94 -1.73
CA THR A 86 14.79 7.27 -2.10
C THR A 86 14.77 7.43 -3.62
N GLY A 87 13.60 7.75 -4.19
CA GLY A 87 13.47 8.11 -5.61
C GLY A 87 13.80 6.99 -6.61
N ALA A 88 13.87 5.73 -6.17
CA ALA A 88 14.20 4.62 -7.05
C ALA A 88 13.08 4.33 -8.06
N ARG A 89 13.46 3.88 -9.26
CA ARG A 89 12.53 3.35 -10.27
C ARG A 89 12.78 1.87 -10.42
N ILE A 90 11.79 1.04 -10.10
CA ILE A 90 11.94 -0.42 -10.09
C ILE A 90 10.83 -1.08 -10.91
N SER A 91 11.15 -2.01 -11.82
CA SER A 91 10.09 -2.72 -12.54
C SER A 91 9.45 -3.79 -11.65
N VAL A 92 10.24 -4.71 -11.11
CA VAL A 92 9.74 -5.84 -10.30
C VAL A 92 10.50 -5.95 -8.98
N VAL A 93 9.76 -6.11 -7.89
CA VAL A 93 10.28 -6.40 -6.55
C VAL A 93 9.62 -7.67 -6.00
N THR A 94 10.43 -8.68 -5.69
CA THR A 94 9.98 -9.93 -5.08
C THR A 94 10.70 -10.15 -3.75
N GLY A 95 9.94 -10.35 -2.67
CA GLY A 95 10.48 -10.76 -1.37
C GLY A 95 11.44 -9.77 -0.69
N ALA A 96 11.51 -8.52 -1.14
CA ALA A 96 12.42 -7.53 -0.57
C ALA A 96 11.99 -7.09 0.83
N ARG A 97 12.97 -6.77 1.69
CA ARG A 97 12.75 -6.17 3.00
C ARG A 97 13.35 -4.77 3.02
N VAL A 98 12.52 -3.74 3.20
CA VAL A 98 12.97 -2.34 3.21
C VAL A 98 12.52 -1.61 4.46
N ARG A 99 13.41 -0.91 5.18
CA ARG A 99 12.97 -0.15 6.36
C ARG A 99 12.19 1.10 5.94
N VAL A 100 12.73 1.92 5.05
CA VAL A 100 12.09 3.16 4.57
C VAL A 100 12.12 3.26 3.05
N VAL A 101 10.97 3.57 2.46
CA VAL A 101 10.82 3.87 1.03
C VAL A 101 10.20 5.26 0.87
N THR A 102 10.88 6.16 0.17
CA THR A 102 10.41 7.51 -0.11
C THR A 102 10.41 7.78 -1.61
N GLY A 103 9.24 8.14 -2.16
CA GLY A 103 9.13 8.61 -3.55
C GLY A 103 9.46 7.57 -4.64
N ALA A 104 9.51 6.28 -4.31
CA ALA A 104 9.82 5.24 -5.29
C ALA A 104 8.69 5.04 -6.30
N ARG A 105 9.05 4.71 -7.54
CA ARG A 105 8.13 4.29 -8.59
C ARG A 105 8.34 2.80 -8.87
N VAL A 106 7.34 1.97 -8.64
CA VAL A 106 7.44 0.52 -8.80
C VAL A 106 6.32 -0.02 -9.68
N SER A 107 6.61 -0.90 -10.65
CA SER A 107 5.52 -1.52 -11.42
C SER A 107 4.86 -2.64 -10.61
N VAL A 108 5.63 -3.64 -10.16
CA VAL A 108 5.10 -4.82 -9.46
C VAL A 108 5.85 -5.05 -8.15
N VAL A 109 5.10 -5.30 -7.08
CA VAL A 109 5.61 -5.69 -5.77
C VAL A 109 4.92 -6.97 -5.31
N THR A 110 5.69 -8.03 -5.07
CA THR A 110 5.19 -9.32 -4.60
C THR A 110 5.89 -9.71 -3.30
N GLY A 111 5.10 -9.93 -2.23
CA GLY A 111 5.61 -10.46 -0.96
C GLY A 111 6.62 -9.57 -0.22
N ALA A 112 6.72 -8.29 -0.58
CA ALA A 112 7.67 -7.37 0.05
C ALA A 112 7.24 -6.98 1.48
N ARG A 113 8.22 -6.69 2.33
CA ARG A 113 8.02 -6.15 3.68
C ARG A 113 8.61 -4.76 3.78
N ALA A 114 7.84 -3.80 4.28
CA ALA A 114 8.34 -2.46 4.57
C ALA A 114 7.90 -1.92 5.94
N ARG A 115 8.73 -1.12 6.60
CA ARG A 115 8.29 -0.42 7.83
C ARG A 115 7.54 0.86 7.45
N VAL A 116 8.13 1.71 6.60
CA VAL A 116 7.52 2.98 6.19
C VAL A 116 7.59 3.14 4.67
N VAL A 117 6.47 3.49 4.06
CA VAL A 117 6.36 3.82 2.63
C VAL A 117 5.67 5.17 2.49
N THR A 118 6.40 6.16 1.98
CA THR A 118 5.91 7.53 1.81
C THR A 118 5.98 7.97 0.34
N GLY A 119 4.86 8.45 -0.20
CA GLY A 119 4.82 9.04 -1.54
C GLY A 119 5.13 8.08 -2.71
N ALA A 120 5.14 6.77 -2.46
CA ALA A 120 5.42 5.79 -3.50
C ALA A 120 4.29 5.72 -4.54
N ARG A 121 4.66 5.49 -5.80
CA ARG A 121 3.73 5.20 -6.90
C ARG A 121 3.91 3.75 -7.31
N VAL A 122 2.89 2.92 -7.13
CA VAL A 122 2.97 1.49 -7.43
C VAL A 122 1.83 1.05 -8.35
N ARG A 123 2.09 0.26 -9.40
CA ARG A 123 0.99 -0.28 -10.22
C ARG A 123 0.31 -1.44 -9.51
N VAL A 124 1.05 -2.48 -9.14
CA VAL A 124 0.50 -3.69 -8.53
C VAL A 124 1.24 -4.06 -7.25
N VAL A 125 0.48 -4.37 -6.19
CA VAL A 125 0.98 -4.89 -4.92
C VAL A 125 0.24 -6.18 -4.57
N THR A 126 0.97 -7.27 -4.43
CA THR A 126 0.44 -8.58 -4.04
C THR A 126 1.12 -9.07 -2.76
N GLY A 127 0.33 -9.34 -1.71
CA GLY A 127 0.82 -9.98 -0.48
C GLY A 127 1.85 -9.17 0.34
N ALA A 128 1.95 -7.86 0.11
CA ALA A 128 2.91 -7.03 0.84
C ALA A 128 2.50 -6.81 2.30
N ARG A 129 3.48 -6.66 3.19
CA ARG A 129 3.28 -6.30 4.60
C ARG A 129 3.96 -4.96 4.88
N VAL A 130 3.19 -3.95 5.28
CA VAL A 130 3.72 -2.60 5.52
C VAL A 130 3.24 -2.04 6.85
N SER A 131 4.12 -1.56 7.72
CA SER A 131 3.65 -0.95 8.98
C SER A 131 2.92 0.37 8.71
N VAL A 132 3.54 1.29 7.97
CA VAL A 132 2.95 2.61 7.67
C VAL A 132 3.02 2.91 6.17
N VAL A 133 1.87 3.27 5.59
CA VAL A 133 1.74 3.78 4.22
C VAL A 133 1.21 5.21 4.26
N ALA A 134 1.96 6.16 3.74
CA ALA A 134 1.59 7.58 3.71
C ALA A 134 1.61 8.13 2.28
N ARG A 135 0.53 8.80 1.86
CA ARG A 135 0.43 9.52 0.57
C ARG A 135 0.78 8.68 -0.67
N ALA A 136 0.69 7.36 -0.58
CA ALA A 136 1.01 6.46 -1.69
C ALA A 136 -0.09 6.49 -2.75
N ARG A 137 0.29 6.29 -4.01
CA ARG A 137 -0.64 6.11 -5.14
C ARG A 137 -0.48 4.68 -5.66
N VAL A 138 -1.53 3.87 -5.57
CA VAL A 138 -1.50 2.46 -5.99
C VAL A 138 -2.63 2.14 -6.96
N ARG A 139 -2.37 1.42 -8.05
CA ARG A 139 -3.47 1.00 -8.95
C ARG A 139 -4.20 -0.21 -8.38
N VAL A 140 -3.50 -1.29 -8.06
CA VAL A 140 -4.09 -2.54 -7.56
C VAL A 140 -3.37 -3.02 -6.29
N VAL A 141 -4.15 -3.40 -5.28
CA VAL A 141 -3.67 -4.04 -4.05
C VAL A 141 -4.44 -5.33 -3.83
N THR A 142 -3.72 -6.46 -3.74
CA THR A 142 -4.31 -7.78 -3.47
C THR A 142 -3.64 -8.40 -2.24
N GLY A 143 -4.45 -8.75 -1.23
CA GLY A 143 -4.00 -9.51 -0.05
C GLY A 143 -2.95 -8.80 0.82
N ALA A 144 -2.82 -7.48 0.72
CA ALA A 144 -1.84 -6.73 1.51
C ALA A 144 -2.26 -6.58 2.98
N ARG A 145 -1.27 -6.50 3.87
CA ARG A 145 -1.46 -6.20 5.29
C ARG A 145 -0.80 -4.88 5.64
N ALA A 146 -1.53 -3.99 6.30
CA ALA A 146 -0.96 -2.75 6.81
C ALA A 146 -1.41 -2.41 8.24
N ARG A 147 -0.55 -1.76 9.04
CA ARG A 147 -1.01 -1.24 10.35
C ARG A 147 -1.70 0.10 10.16
N ILE A 148 -1.06 1.04 9.46
CA ILE A 148 -1.58 2.39 9.25
C ILE A 148 -1.53 2.76 7.77
N VAL A 149 -2.63 3.27 7.23
CA VAL A 149 -2.74 3.85 5.89
C VAL A 149 -3.26 5.28 6.01
N ASN A 150 -2.43 6.27 5.68
CA ASN A 150 -2.77 7.68 5.75
C ASN A 150 -2.73 8.34 4.35
N GLY A 151 -3.85 8.89 3.90
CA GLY A 151 -3.93 9.71 2.68
C GLY A 151 -3.58 8.96 1.39
N ALA A 152 -3.66 7.62 1.39
CA ALA A 152 -3.38 6.82 0.20
C ALA A 152 -4.48 6.97 -0.85
N ARG A 153 -4.10 6.95 -2.13
CA ARG A 153 -5.02 6.90 -3.27
C ARG A 153 -4.88 5.55 -3.95
N VAL A 154 -5.95 4.75 -3.95
CA VAL A 154 -5.94 3.40 -4.52
C VAL A 154 -7.07 3.21 -5.52
N ARG A 155 -6.83 2.57 -6.67
CA ARG A 155 -7.94 2.26 -7.60
C ARG A 155 -8.69 1.01 -7.15
N VAL A 156 -8.01 -0.10 -6.91
CA VAL A 156 -8.65 -1.36 -6.50
C VAL A 156 -7.94 -1.96 -5.28
N VAL A 157 -8.73 -2.38 -4.29
CA VAL A 157 -8.26 -3.13 -3.12
C VAL A 157 -9.07 -4.42 -2.99
N THR A 158 -8.38 -5.56 -2.96
CA THR A 158 -9.00 -6.89 -2.79
C THR A 158 -8.36 -7.60 -1.60
N GLY A 159 -9.17 -8.00 -0.62
CA GLY A 159 -8.73 -8.85 0.50
C GLY A 159 -7.68 -8.23 1.43
N ALA A 160 -7.56 -6.91 1.49
CA ALA A 160 -6.58 -6.25 2.35
C ALA A 160 -6.99 -6.31 3.84
N ARG A 161 -6.00 -6.41 4.73
CA ARG A 161 -6.19 -6.29 6.18
C ARG A 161 -5.47 -5.05 6.70
N VAL A 162 -6.20 -4.12 7.30
CA VAL A 162 -5.64 -2.85 7.77
C VAL A 162 -6.09 -2.54 9.19
N SER A 163 -5.20 -2.11 10.09
CA SER A 163 -5.65 -1.69 11.43
C SER A 163 -6.32 -0.32 11.37
N VAL A 164 -5.66 0.69 10.81
CA VAL A 164 -6.17 2.08 10.74
C VAL A 164 -6.06 2.63 9.33
N VAL A 165 -7.16 3.23 8.85
CA VAL A 165 -7.22 3.96 7.58
C VAL A 165 -7.69 5.39 7.84
N THR A 166 -6.87 6.38 7.51
CA THR A 166 -7.19 7.80 7.66
C THR A 166 -7.12 8.51 6.31
N GLY A 167 -8.21 9.17 5.90
CA GLY A 167 -8.24 10.04 4.71
C GLY A 167 -7.94 9.36 3.37
N ALA A 168 -8.02 8.03 3.30
CA ALA A 168 -7.74 7.29 2.07
C ALA A 168 -8.85 7.51 1.03
N ARG A 169 -8.47 7.55 -0.25
CA ARG A 169 -9.40 7.59 -1.39
C ARG A 169 -9.26 6.31 -2.19
N VAL A 170 -10.31 5.51 -2.24
CA VAL A 170 -10.33 4.23 -2.96
C VAL A 170 -11.45 4.21 -4.00
N ARG A 171 -11.23 3.68 -5.21
CA ARG A 171 -12.34 3.53 -6.17
C ARG A 171 -13.17 2.29 -5.83
N VAL A 172 -12.53 1.13 -5.71
CA VAL A 172 -13.20 -0.15 -5.43
C VAL A 172 -12.52 -0.87 -4.26
N VAL A 173 -13.31 -1.33 -3.30
CA VAL A 173 -12.87 -2.16 -2.16
C VAL A 173 -13.69 -3.45 -2.15
N THR A 174 -13.02 -4.59 -2.21
CA THR A 174 -13.65 -5.92 -2.14
C THR A 174 -13.03 -6.74 -1.00
N GLY A 175 -13.86 -7.20 -0.06
CA GLY A 175 -13.45 -8.14 0.98
C GLY A 175 -12.40 -7.62 1.97
N ALA A 176 -12.22 -6.30 2.10
CA ALA A 176 -11.25 -5.73 3.02
C ALA A 176 -11.70 -5.88 4.48
N ARG A 177 -10.75 -6.10 5.39
CA ARG A 177 -10.97 -6.10 6.85
C ARG A 177 -10.22 -4.93 7.46
N VAL A 178 -10.93 -4.01 8.10
CA VAL A 178 -10.34 -2.82 8.69
C VAL A 178 -10.76 -2.66 10.16
N SER A 179 -9.87 -2.33 11.08
CA SER A 179 -10.33 -2.06 12.47
C SER A 179 -10.98 -0.68 12.55
N VAL A 180 -10.28 0.38 12.12
CA VAL A 180 -10.75 1.76 12.20
C VAL A 180 -10.62 2.46 10.85
N VAL A 181 -11.69 3.12 10.42
CA VAL A 181 -11.73 3.97 9.21
C VAL A 181 -12.15 5.37 9.61
N THR A 182 -11.32 6.37 9.30
CA THR A 182 -11.61 7.78 9.58
C THR A 182 -11.50 8.62 8.30
N GLY A 183 -12.59 9.28 7.89
CA GLY A 183 -12.60 10.22 6.77
C GLY A 183 -12.28 9.62 5.39
N ALA A 184 -12.38 8.29 5.24
CA ALA A 184 -12.08 7.63 3.97
C ALA A 184 -13.20 7.85 2.93
N ARG A 185 -12.83 7.87 1.65
CA ARG A 185 -13.76 7.97 0.53
C ARG A 185 -13.63 6.73 -0.36
N ALA A 186 -14.75 6.06 -0.63
CA ALA A 186 -14.85 4.95 -1.56
C ALA A 186 -15.88 5.25 -2.66
N ARG A 187 -15.74 4.70 -3.89
CA ARG A 187 -16.90 4.66 -4.80
C ARG A 187 -17.74 3.41 -4.52
N VAL A 188 -17.11 2.23 -4.56
CA VAL A 188 -17.77 0.94 -4.37
C VAL A 188 -17.09 0.18 -3.23
N VAL A 189 -17.88 -0.34 -2.31
CA VAL A 189 -17.43 -1.22 -1.22
C VAL A 189 -18.27 -2.48 -1.22
N THR A 190 -17.64 -3.64 -1.39
CA THR A 190 -18.30 -4.95 -1.44
C THR A 190 -17.71 -5.89 -0.40
N GLY A 191 -18.54 -6.44 0.48
CA GLY A 191 -18.15 -7.46 1.46
C GLY A 191 -17.10 -7.00 2.49
N ALA A 192 -16.94 -5.71 2.70
CA ALA A 192 -15.95 -5.18 3.66
C ALA A 192 -16.42 -5.39 5.11
N ARG A 193 -15.46 -5.61 6.01
CA ARG A 193 -15.69 -5.70 7.46
C ARG A 193 -14.95 -4.58 8.17
N ALA A 194 -15.64 -3.84 9.03
CA ALA A 194 -15.04 -2.80 9.85
C ALA A 194 -15.47 -2.88 11.33
N ARG A 195 -14.62 -2.49 12.29
CA ARG A 195 -15.09 -2.28 13.67
C ARG A 195 -15.69 -0.89 13.80
N ILE A 196 -14.91 0.15 13.49
CA ILE A 196 -15.33 1.55 13.62
C ILE A 196 -15.18 2.26 12.26
N VAL A 197 -16.21 3.00 11.87
CA VAL A 197 -16.21 3.87 10.69
C VAL A 197 -16.68 5.26 11.09
N ASN A 198 -15.80 6.25 11.02
CA ASN A 198 -16.07 7.64 11.34
C ASN A 198 -15.91 8.53 10.09
N GLY A 199 -16.97 9.26 9.72
CA GLY A 199 -16.94 10.28 8.66
C GLY A 199 -16.64 9.74 7.26
N ALA A 200 -16.85 8.45 7.01
CA ALA A 200 -16.57 7.84 5.71
C ALA A 200 -17.64 8.22 4.67
N ARG A 201 -17.22 8.29 3.40
CA ARG A 201 -18.12 8.55 2.27
C ARG A 201 -18.04 7.41 1.25
N ALA A 202 -19.19 6.90 0.81
CA ALA A 202 -19.27 5.87 -0.22
C ALA A 202 -20.40 6.17 -1.22
N ARG A 203 -20.27 5.75 -2.49
CA ARG A 203 -21.43 5.77 -3.41
C ARG A 203 -22.27 4.51 -3.20
N VAL A 204 -21.66 3.34 -3.28
CA VAL A 204 -22.34 2.04 -3.15
C VAL A 204 -21.64 1.20 -2.09
N VAL A 205 -22.43 0.62 -1.19
CA VAL A 205 -21.98 -0.33 -0.17
C VAL A 205 -22.84 -1.59 -0.25
N THR A 206 -22.22 -2.73 -0.56
CA THR A 206 -22.90 -4.03 -0.68
C THR A 206 -22.33 -5.02 0.33
N GLY A 207 -23.17 -5.64 1.15
CA GLY A 207 -22.78 -6.74 2.04
C GLY A 207 -21.75 -6.37 3.12
N ALA A 208 -21.65 -5.09 3.51
CA ALA A 208 -20.69 -4.66 4.52
C ALA A 208 -21.13 -5.08 5.94
N ARG A 209 -20.16 -5.42 6.80
CA ARG A 209 -20.40 -5.69 8.22
C ARG A 209 -19.63 -4.69 9.07
N VAL A 210 -20.32 -3.87 9.86
CA VAL A 210 -19.70 -2.82 10.67
C VAL A 210 -20.22 -2.85 12.11
N ARG A 211 -19.37 -2.67 13.12
CA ARG A 211 -19.86 -2.55 14.51
C ARG A 211 -20.43 -1.15 14.77
N VAL A 212 -19.64 -0.10 14.55
CA VAL A 212 -20.02 1.28 14.82
C VAL A 212 -19.80 2.16 13.59
N VAL A 213 -20.82 2.94 13.23
CA VAL A 213 -20.77 3.94 12.16
C VAL A 213 -21.15 5.30 12.73
N THR A 214 -20.28 6.29 12.59
CA THR A 214 -20.52 7.67 13.00
C THR A 214 -20.35 8.61 11.81
N GLY A 215 -21.35 9.43 11.51
CA GLY A 215 -21.25 10.50 10.51
C GLY A 215 -20.98 10.05 9.07
N ALA A 216 -21.30 8.80 8.71
CA ALA A 216 -21.08 8.30 7.36
C ALA A 216 -22.08 8.87 6.34
N ARG A 217 -21.63 9.08 5.10
CA ARG A 217 -22.51 9.49 3.98
C ARG A 217 -22.44 8.44 2.87
N VAL A 218 -23.56 7.80 2.57
CA VAL A 218 -23.64 6.74 1.56
C VAL A 218 -24.80 6.98 0.61
N ARG A 219 -24.63 6.80 -0.71
CA ARG A 219 -25.79 6.94 -1.63
C ARG A 219 -26.66 5.69 -1.60
N VAL A 220 -26.08 4.51 -1.80
CA VAL A 220 -26.81 3.23 -1.84
C VAL A 220 -26.18 2.23 -0.88
N VAL A 221 -27.01 1.59 -0.05
CA VAL A 221 -26.63 0.50 0.86
C VAL A 221 -27.49 -0.72 0.57
N THR A 222 -26.84 -1.85 0.26
CA THR A 222 -27.49 -3.13 -0.01
C THR A 222 -26.94 -4.21 0.92
N GLY A 223 -27.79 -4.89 1.69
CA GLY A 223 -27.39 -6.06 2.49
C GLY A 223 -26.39 -5.79 3.62
N ALA A 224 -26.30 -4.56 4.12
CA ALA A 224 -25.36 -4.21 5.18
C ALA A 224 -25.86 -4.68 6.57
N ARG A 225 -24.92 -5.12 7.42
CA ARG A 225 -25.18 -5.42 8.84
C ARG A 225 -24.40 -4.46 9.71
N VAL A 226 -25.09 -3.64 10.51
CA VAL A 226 -24.48 -2.64 11.39
C VAL A 226 -25.01 -2.76 12.82
N ARG A 227 -24.16 -2.71 13.85
CA ARG A 227 -24.66 -2.74 15.24
C ARG A 227 -25.16 -1.36 15.68
N VAL A 228 -24.34 -0.32 15.54
CA VAL A 228 -24.68 1.06 15.96
C VAL A 228 -24.44 2.04 14.82
N VAL A 229 -25.42 2.91 14.59
CA VAL A 229 -25.34 4.01 13.62
C VAL A 229 -25.68 5.32 14.29
N THR A 230 -24.77 6.31 14.19
CA THR A 230 -24.96 7.66 14.72
C THR A 230 -24.74 8.70 13.62
N GLY A 231 -25.74 9.53 13.32
CA GLY A 231 -25.59 10.65 12.39
C GLY A 231 -25.31 10.29 10.93
N ALA A 232 -25.66 9.08 10.49
CA ALA A 232 -25.44 8.66 9.10
C ALA A 232 -26.47 9.27 8.15
N ARG A 233 -26.06 9.59 6.92
CA ARG A 233 -26.94 10.02 5.83
C ARG A 233 -26.88 8.99 4.70
N VAL A 234 -28.02 8.39 4.39
CA VAL A 234 -28.14 7.40 3.32
C VAL A 234 -29.26 7.79 2.35
N SER A 235 -29.07 7.64 1.03
CA SER A 235 -30.16 7.93 0.09
C SER A 235 -31.10 6.72 -0.05
N VAL A 236 -30.55 5.54 -0.36
CA VAL A 236 -31.31 4.31 -0.59
C VAL A 236 -30.77 3.18 0.28
N VAL A 237 -31.68 2.47 0.96
CA VAL A 237 -31.39 1.32 1.80
C VAL A 237 -32.21 0.10 1.38
N THR A 238 -31.54 -1.01 1.07
CA THR A 238 -32.17 -2.28 0.70
C THR A 238 -31.53 -3.43 1.47
N GLY A 239 -32.33 -4.25 2.15
CA GLY A 239 -31.89 -5.42 2.91
C GLY A 239 -30.94 -5.14 4.08
N ALA A 240 -30.98 -3.94 4.69
CA ALA A 240 -30.07 -3.61 5.80
C ALA A 240 -30.59 -4.12 7.15
N ARG A 241 -29.68 -4.59 8.01
CA ARG A 241 -29.97 -4.94 9.41
C ARG A 241 -29.17 -4.03 10.33
N VAL A 242 -29.86 -3.25 11.17
CA VAL A 242 -29.23 -2.32 12.11
C VAL A 242 -29.79 -2.51 13.51
N SER A 243 -28.95 -2.64 14.53
CA SER A 243 -29.45 -2.81 15.90
C SER A 243 -29.89 -1.47 16.51
N VAL A 244 -29.03 -0.46 16.50
CA VAL A 244 -29.29 0.85 17.12
C VAL A 244 -29.06 1.97 16.12
N VAL A 245 -30.01 2.89 16.03
CA VAL A 245 -29.94 4.08 15.16
C VAL A 245 -30.21 5.34 15.98
N THR A 246 -29.28 6.30 15.90
CA THR A 246 -29.41 7.62 16.52
C THR A 246 -29.13 8.72 15.49
N GLY A 247 -30.11 9.59 15.21
CA GLY A 247 -29.91 10.77 14.35
C GLY A 247 -29.60 10.46 12.87
N ALA A 248 -30.02 9.29 12.36
CA ALA A 248 -29.79 8.93 10.96
C ALA A 248 -30.86 9.50 10.02
N ARG A 249 -30.49 9.78 8.77
CA ARG A 249 -31.41 10.23 7.71
C ARG A 249 -31.38 9.26 6.52
N ALA A 250 -32.55 8.79 6.10
CA ALA A 250 -32.72 7.96 4.91
C ALA A 250 -33.80 8.54 3.97
N ARG A 251 -33.64 8.41 2.64
CA ARG A 251 -34.64 8.89 1.66
C ARG A 251 -35.53 7.80 1.07
N VAL A 252 -35.07 6.56 1.01
CA VAL A 252 -35.85 5.41 0.51
C VAL A 252 -35.39 4.18 1.29
N VAL A 253 -36.35 3.42 1.83
CA VAL A 253 -36.09 2.21 2.60
C VAL A 253 -37.06 1.11 2.16
N THR A 254 -36.58 0.16 1.35
CA THR A 254 -37.42 -0.91 0.78
C THR A 254 -37.48 -2.14 1.68
N VAL A 255 -36.38 -2.49 2.35
CA VAL A 255 -36.32 -3.63 3.29
C VAL A 255 -35.26 -3.34 4.35
N ALA A 256 -35.63 -2.89 5.53
CA ALA A 256 -34.68 -2.69 6.63
C ALA A 256 -35.26 -3.17 7.96
N ARG A 257 -34.42 -3.81 8.77
CA ARG A 257 -34.75 -4.21 10.14
C ARG A 257 -33.97 -3.36 11.13
N PHE A 258 -34.71 -2.69 12.02
CA PHE A 258 -34.17 -1.88 13.11
C PHE A 258 -34.65 -2.45 14.44
N ARG A 259 -33.77 -2.52 15.47
CA ARG A 259 -34.18 -2.91 16.82
C ARG A 259 -34.52 -1.71 17.71
N PHE A 260 -33.71 -0.65 17.64
CA PHE A 260 -33.94 0.60 18.38
C PHE A 260 -33.64 1.81 17.49
N VAL A 261 -34.52 2.82 17.53
CA VAL A 261 -34.44 4.02 16.69
C VAL A 261 -34.75 5.27 17.51
N THR A 262 -33.86 6.25 17.49
CA THR A 262 -34.04 7.56 18.15
C THR A 262 -33.64 8.69 17.21
N GLY A 263 -34.53 9.66 16.98
CA GLY A 263 -34.24 10.84 16.16
C GLY A 263 -33.93 10.55 14.69
N ALA A 264 -34.40 9.42 14.13
CA ALA A 264 -34.22 9.11 12.72
C ALA A 264 -35.29 9.78 11.85
N ARG A 265 -34.91 10.24 10.65
CA ARG A 265 -35.87 10.76 9.64
C ARG A 265 -35.83 9.88 8.39
N VAL A 266 -36.98 9.36 7.98
CA VAL A 266 -37.18 8.60 6.75
C VAL A 266 -38.29 9.28 5.94
N SER A 267 -37.97 9.75 4.74
CA SER A 267 -38.98 10.10 3.74
C SER A 267 -39.23 8.86 2.89
N GLY A 268 -40.46 8.54 2.47
CA GLY A 268 -40.72 7.44 1.53
C GLY A 268 -40.56 6.04 2.14
N TRP A 269 -41.58 5.60 2.86
CA TRP A 269 -41.83 4.17 3.12
C TRP A 269 -42.64 3.64 1.95
N GLY A 270 -42.16 2.57 1.32
CA GLY A 270 -42.77 1.91 0.17
C GLY A 270 -42.06 0.60 -0.10
#